data_AF-A0A1M2Z9Q5-F1
#
_entry.id   AF-A0A1M2Z9Q5-F1
#
_cell.length_a   1.000
_cell.length_b   1.000
_cell.length_c   1.000
_cell.angle_alpha   90.00
_cell.angle_beta   90.00
_cell.angle_gamma   90.00
#
_symmetry.space_group_name_H-M   'P 1'
#
loop_
_entity.id
_entity.type
_entity.pdbx_description
1 polymer ?
#
loop_
_entity_poly.entity_id
_entity_poly.type
_entity_poly.pdbx_seq_one_letter_code
_entity_poly.pdbx_strand_id
1 'polypeptide(L)'
;MSGQLKVHLKIGEIEFEAEGSAEDVELQRKAFMTELLPEAVSAVIRTTNAFDRPRLSSSEVALIDTSPMETKPDLHEDISSSTSDLSRESLASYISKFGKLSDQDFVLFSAYFEEKKNGIKSFSFDSIREFYKAARRTEYSNISMLIAPLEKKGLIMPEKRQADTSSKSFVLTALGIKRVEGYVITPDKAAEKKTSSKRVRKQTNKQVSSYSNLCIDDLNIKKYPEVKSLATFKDQMLLVMYIVSTEGKGEYFGIRDISYLITDLWGIHSSENTIAKIFTRNKTWFKTETFQGGGVKRKLLEGGKDYIKKLIANSEQT
;
A
#
# COMPACT_ATOMS: atom_id res chain seq x y z
N MET A 1 6.30 -41.51 -32.90
CA MET A 1 6.01 -40.45 -31.91
C MET A 1 7.22 -40.33 -30.99
N SER A 2 8.18 -39.48 -31.33
CA SER A 2 9.38 -39.24 -30.52
C SER A 2 9.06 -38.17 -29.48
N GLY A 3 8.80 -38.58 -28.24
CA GLY A 3 8.66 -37.64 -27.13
C GLY A 3 9.99 -36.91 -26.92
N GLN A 4 10.00 -35.59 -27.11
CA GLN A 4 11.16 -34.76 -26.82
C GLN A 4 11.36 -34.73 -25.29
N LEU A 5 12.59 -34.97 -24.86
CA LEU A 5 12.95 -34.98 -23.45
C LEU A 5 13.11 -33.52 -23.00
N LYS A 6 12.45 -33.15 -21.90
CA LYS A 6 12.51 -31.81 -21.34
C LYS A 6 13.05 -31.86 -19.92
N VAL A 7 14.10 -31.11 -19.64
CA VAL A 7 14.73 -31.00 -18.32
C VAL A 7 14.67 -29.56 -17.86
N HIS A 8 14.14 -29.35 -16.66
CA HIS A 8 14.12 -28.06 -15.99
C HIS A 8 14.80 -28.19 -14.62
N LEU A 9 15.80 -27.35 -14.35
CA LEU A 9 16.57 -27.35 -13.12
C LEU A 9 16.64 -25.94 -12.54
N LYS A 10 16.31 -25.80 -11.26
CA LYS A 10 16.34 -24.53 -10.54
C LYS A 10 17.20 -24.63 -9.30
N ILE A 11 18.24 -23.78 -9.21
CA ILE A 11 19.16 -23.69 -8.08
C ILE A 11 19.20 -22.23 -7.63
N GLY A 12 18.43 -21.89 -6.59
CA GLY A 12 18.32 -20.51 -6.10
C GLY A 12 17.72 -19.57 -7.15
N GLU A 13 18.50 -18.60 -7.61
CA GLU A 13 18.15 -17.63 -8.67
C GLU A 13 18.51 -18.12 -10.08
N ILE A 14 19.22 -19.24 -10.21
CA ILE A 14 19.66 -19.78 -11.50
C ILE A 14 18.64 -20.82 -12.00
N GLU A 15 18.11 -20.59 -13.21
CA GLU A 15 17.17 -21.49 -13.89
C GLU A 15 17.77 -22.01 -15.21
N PHE A 16 17.68 -23.32 -15.44
CA PHE A 16 18.14 -24.01 -16.64
C PHE A 16 17.02 -24.85 -17.23
N GLU A 17 16.76 -24.69 -18.53
CA GLU A 17 15.77 -25.46 -19.28
C GLU A 17 16.38 -25.95 -20.59
N ALA A 18 16.27 -27.26 -20.85
CA ALA A 18 16.73 -27.90 -22.07
C ALA A 18 15.64 -28.82 -22.62
N GLU A 19 15.38 -28.75 -23.92
CA GLU A 19 14.39 -29.56 -24.63
C GLU A 19 15.00 -30.10 -25.92
N GLY A 20 14.97 -31.42 -26.13
CA GLY A 20 15.63 -32.04 -27.28
C GLY A 20 15.62 -33.56 -27.27
N SER A 21 16.50 -34.16 -28.08
CA SER A 21 16.77 -35.60 -28.00
C SER A 21 17.46 -35.93 -26.67
N ALA A 22 17.38 -37.18 -26.21
CA ALA A 22 17.98 -37.57 -24.94
C ALA A 22 19.50 -37.29 -24.90
N GLU A 23 20.20 -37.48 -26.03
CA GLU A 23 21.63 -37.21 -26.17
C GLU A 23 21.94 -35.70 -26.09
N ASP A 24 21.13 -34.85 -26.72
CA ASP A 24 21.32 -33.39 -26.70
C ASP A 24 21.09 -32.81 -25.30
N VAL A 25 20.06 -33.29 -24.61
CA VAL A 25 19.72 -32.85 -23.26
C VAL A 25 20.80 -33.24 -22.26
N GLU A 26 21.37 -34.44 -22.38
CA GLU A 26 22.49 -34.86 -21.53
C GLU A 26 23.77 -34.08 -21.81
N LEU A 27 24.05 -33.76 -23.07
CA LEU A 27 25.20 -32.94 -23.45
C LEU A 27 25.08 -31.52 -22.90
N GLN A 28 23.90 -30.90 -23.04
CA GLN A 28 23.62 -29.57 -22.49
C GLN A 28 23.63 -29.58 -20.96
N ARG A 29 23.08 -30.63 -20.32
CA ARG A 29 23.15 -30.80 -18.86
C ARG A 29 24.59 -30.92 -18.39
N LYS A 30 25.43 -31.66 -19.11
CA LYS A 30 26.84 -31.84 -18.76
C LYS A 30 27.59 -30.51 -18.89
N ALA A 31 27.43 -29.79 -20.01
CA ALA A 31 28.03 -28.47 -20.21
C ALA A 31 27.61 -27.47 -19.11
N PHE A 32 26.31 -27.45 -18.76
CA PHE A 32 25.82 -26.60 -17.68
C PHE A 32 26.43 -26.95 -16.32
N MET A 33 26.53 -28.23 -15.99
CA MET A 33 27.09 -28.71 -14.72
C MET A 33 28.60 -28.51 -14.59
N THR A 34 29.36 -28.66 -15.69
CA THR A 34 30.82 -28.59 -15.65
C THR A 34 31.37 -27.18 -15.85
N GLU A 35 30.71 -26.35 -16.66
CA GLU A 35 31.25 -25.05 -17.07
C GLU A 35 30.46 -23.89 -16.44
N LEU A 36 29.14 -23.86 -16.64
CA LEU A 36 28.34 -22.67 -16.31
C LEU A 36 27.98 -22.58 -14.82
N LEU A 37 27.68 -23.70 -14.15
CA LEU A 37 27.31 -23.70 -12.74
C LEU A 37 28.46 -23.26 -11.81
N PRO A 38 29.69 -23.79 -11.93
CA PRO A 38 30.80 -23.33 -11.10
C PRO A 38 31.09 -21.84 -11.28
N GLU A 39 31.00 -21.33 -12.50
CA GLU A 39 31.25 -19.91 -12.80
C GLU A 39 30.15 -19.01 -12.25
N ALA A 40 28.87 -19.38 -12.43
CA ALA A 40 27.74 -18.65 -11.87
C ALA A 40 27.75 -18.64 -10.33
N VAL A 41 28.08 -19.77 -9.70
CA VAL A 41 28.26 -19.86 -8.24
C VAL A 41 29.43 -18.98 -7.79
N SER A 42 30.54 -18.98 -8.53
CA SER A 42 31.70 -18.12 -8.21
C SER A 42 31.38 -16.63 -8.31
N ALA A 43 30.56 -16.21 -9.30
CA ALA A 43 30.12 -14.83 -9.47
C ALA A 43 29.20 -14.40 -8.32
N VAL A 44 28.27 -15.26 -7.90
CA VAL A 44 27.40 -15.01 -6.75
C VAL A 44 28.21 -14.93 -5.45
N ILE A 45 29.20 -15.81 -5.24
CA ILE A 45 30.08 -15.74 -4.06
C ILE A 45 30.93 -14.45 -4.08
N ARG A 46 31.39 -14.00 -5.26
CA ARG A 46 32.12 -12.73 -5.41
C ARG A 46 31.25 -11.52 -5.09
N THR A 47 29.99 -11.49 -5.52
CA THR A 47 29.09 -10.35 -5.26
C THR A 47 28.50 -10.36 -3.85
N THR A 48 28.31 -11.53 -3.24
CA THR A 48 27.79 -11.65 -1.87
C THR A 48 28.88 -11.42 -0.81
N ASN A 49 30.12 -11.88 -1.04
CA ASN A 49 31.23 -11.66 -0.10
C ASN A 49 32.00 -10.34 -0.33
N ALA A 50 31.71 -9.58 -1.39
CA ALA A 50 32.27 -8.22 -1.60
C ALA A 50 31.65 -7.15 -0.68
N PHE A 51 30.63 -7.49 0.11
CA PHE A 51 30.05 -6.60 1.11
C PHE A 51 30.77 -6.60 2.47
N ASP A 52 31.81 -7.40 2.67
CA ASP A 52 32.51 -7.48 3.97
C ASP A 52 34.03 -7.81 3.87
N ARG A 53 34.78 -6.99 3.11
CA ARG A 53 36.15 -6.50 3.40
C ARG A 53 36.88 -5.97 2.16
N PRO A 54 37.79 -4.99 2.34
CA PRO A 54 38.53 -4.37 1.25
C PRO A 54 39.60 -5.32 0.72
N ARG A 55 39.58 -5.61 -0.59
CA ARG A 55 40.72 -6.25 -1.25
C ARG A 55 41.62 -5.18 -1.86
N LEU A 56 42.69 -4.88 -1.15
CA LEU A 56 43.95 -4.42 -1.72
C LEU A 56 44.66 -5.58 -2.44
N SER A 57 45.53 -5.22 -3.39
CA SER A 57 46.61 -6.00 -4.01
C SER A 57 46.19 -7.03 -5.07
N SER A 58 46.88 -7.22 -6.20
CA SER A 58 48.05 -6.56 -6.80
C SER A 58 48.10 -7.00 -8.26
N SER A 59 48.37 -6.06 -9.16
CA SER A 59 48.88 -6.36 -10.50
C SER A 59 50.40 -6.47 -10.38
N GLU A 60 50.97 -7.64 -10.67
CA GLU A 60 52.42 -7.83 -10.69
C GLU A 60 53.05 -7.15 -11.92
N VAL A 61 53.79 -6.08 -11.63
CA VAL A 61 55.17 -5.74 -12.04
C VAL A 61 55.69 -6.18 -13.42
N ALA A 62 56.04 -5.17 -14.24
CA ALA A 62 57.31 -5.04 -14.96
C ALA A 62 57.54 -3.53 -15.22
N LEU A 63 58.24 -2.80 -14.34
CA LEU A 63 59.70 -2.53 -14.27
C LEU A 63 60.15 -1.29 -15.08
N ILE A 64 60.66 -0.28 -14.31
CA ILE A 64 61.77 0.66 -14.61
C ILE A 64 61.36 1.87 -15.52
N ASP A 65 61.64 3.16 -15.25
CA ASP A 65 62.64 3.85 -14.41
C ASP A 65 62.30 5.33 -14.10
N THR A 66 62.98 5.85 -13.07
CA THR A 66 63.42 7.24 -12.78
C THR A 66 62.45 8.44 -12.62
N SER A 67 62.20 8.80 -11.34
CA SER A 67 62.58 10.06 -10.63
C SER A 67 62.07 11.46 -11.09
N PRO A 68 62.01 12.50 -10.23
CA PRO A 68 61.38 12.62 -8.90
C PRO A 68 60.52 13.91 -8.75
N MET A 69 59.86 14.03 -7.59
CA MET A 69 59.30 15.26 -6.97
C MET A 69 58.16 15.97 -7.72
N GLU A 70 56.96 15.95 -7.14
CA GLU A 70 56.46 17.13 -6.42
C GLU A 70 55.20 16.81 -5.59
N THR A 71 55.11 17.54 -4.50
CA THR A 71 54.16 17.52 -3.40
C THR A 71 52.73 17.91 -3.82
N LYS A 72 51.72 17.36 -3.08
CA LYS A 72 50.29 17.74 -2.96
C LYS A 72 49.27 17.06 -3.90
N PRO A 73 47.99 17.00 -3.51
CA PRO A 73 47.42 16.83 -2.17
C PRO A 73 46.43 15.66 -2.09
N ASP A 74 46.23 15.16 -0.87
CA ASP A 74 44.99 14.48 -0.48
C ASP A 74 43.79 15.37 -0.82
N LEU A 75 42.89 14.87 -1.66
CA LEU A 75 41.50 15.28 -1.64
C LEU A 75 40.65 14.02 -1.51
N HIS A 76 40.32 13.74 -0.26
CA HIS A 76 39.02 13.24 0.11
C HIS A 76 37.96 14.00 -0.70
N GLU A 77 37.24 13.34 -1.61
CA GLU A 77 35.89 13.80 -1.95
C GLU A 77 34.97 13.36 -0.81
N ASP A 78 35.08 14.15 0.26
CA ASP A 78 33.97 14.42 1.15
C ASP A 78 32.73 14.72 0.30
N ILE A 79 31.63 14.08 0.64
CA ILE A 79 30.29 14.58 0.29
C ILE A 79 30.09 15.85 1.14
N SER A 80 30.77 16.92 0.74
CA SER A 80 30.64 18.25 1.29
C SER A 80 30.16 19.16 0.17
N SER A 81 28.86 19.42 0.17
CA SER A 81 28.26 20.66 -0.35
C SER A 81 28.89 21.19 -1.64
N SER A 82 28.96 20.37 -2.71
CA SER A 82 29.19 20.94 -4.03
C SER A 82 27.95 21.77 -4.34
N THR A 83 28.12 23.09 -4.40
CA THR A 83 27.24 24.02 -5.10
C THR A 83 27.09 23.50 -6.52
N SER A 84 26.16 22.56 -6.67
CA SER A 84 25.92 21.87 -7.92
C SER A 84 25.35 22.93 -8.83
N ASP A 85 25.99 23.17 -9.96
CA ASP A 85 25.47 24.11 -10.95
C ASP A 85 24.20 23.50 -11.59
N LEU A 86 23.08 23.64 -10.87
CA LEU A 86 21.77 23.09 -11.22
C LEU A 86 21.12 23.86 -12.38
N SER A 87 21.77 24.91 -12.88
CA SER A 87 21.28 25.73 -13.99
C SER A 87 21.08 24.93 -15.27
N ARG A 88 21.89 23.89 -15.49
CA ARG A 88 21.78 22.99 -16.68
C ARG A 88 20.92 21.75 -16.45
N GLU A 89 20.42 21.54 -15.23
CA GLU A 89 19.61 20.37 -14.90
C GLU A 89 18.11 20.71 -14.93
N SER A 90 17.29 19.74 -15.35
CA SER A 90 15.83 19.82 -15.28
C SER A 90 15.34 19.19 -13.97
N LEU A 91 14.20 19.65 -13.44
CA LEU A 91 13.60 19.10 -12.23
C LEU A 91 13.40 17.57 -12.31
N ALA A 92 12.98 17.07 -13.48
CA ALA A 92 12.81 15.64 -13.73
C ALA A 92 14.14 14.87 -13.61
N SER A 93 15.22 15.40 -14.19
CA SER A 93 16.57 14.81 -14.08
C SER A 93 17.06 14.81 -12.63
N TYR A 94 16.91 15.93 -11.93
CA TYR A 94 17.32 16.06 -10.53
C TYR A 94 16.64 15.00 -9.64
N ILE A 95 15.32 14.86 -9.79
CA ILE A 95 14.51 13.94 -8.99
C ILE A 95 14.79 12.47 -9.32
N SER A 96 15.16 12.17 -10.57
CA SER A 96 15.47 10.80 -10.99
C SER A 96 16.66 10.19 -10.24
N LYS A 97 17.60 11.02 -9.77
CA LYS A 97 18.78 10.60 -8.98
C LYS A 97 18.41 9.97 -7.64
N PHE A 98 17.23 10.30 -7.11
CA PHE A 98 16.79 9.88 -5.78
C PHE A 98 15.80 8.70 -5.81
N GLY A 99 15.46 8.17 -6.99
CA GLY A 99 14.56 7.03 -7.16
C GLY A 99 13.08 7.35 -6.86
N LYS A 100 12.35 6.39 -6.28
CA LYS A 100 10.90 6.51 -6.01
C LYS A 100 10.60 7.40 -4.81
N LEU A 101 10.60 8.72 -5.04
CA LEU A 101 10.15 9.72 -4.06
C LEU A 101 8.64 9.67 -3.81
N SER A 102 8.27 9.72 -2.52
CA SER A 102 6.89 9.98 -2.05
C SER A 102 6.42 11.36 -2.51
N ASP A 103 5.11 11.58 -2.64
CA ASP A 103 4.56 12.88 -3.03
C ASP A 103 4.94 14.01 -2.06
N GLN A 104 5.08 13.69 -0.76
CA GLN A 104 5.56 14.66 0.25
C GLN A 104 7.03 15.01 0.06
N ASP A 105 7.87 13.98 -0.15
CA ASP A 105 9.31 14.20 -0.37
C ASP A 105 9.52 14.90 -1.73
N PHE A 106 8.74 14.55 -2.76
CA PHE A 106 8.77 15.22 -4.06
C PHE A 106 8.57 16.73 -3.96
N VAL A 107 7.59 17.19 -3.19
CA VAL A 107 7.36 18.62 -2.96
C VAL A 107 8.57 19.27 -2.28
N LEU A 108 9.15 18.59 -1.28
CA LEU A 108 10.32 19.09 -0.55
C LEU A 108 11.56 19.22 -1.45
N PHE A 109 11.81 18.21 -2.28
CA PHE A 109 12.90 18.16 -3.24
C PHE A 109 12.74 19.19 -4.35
N SER A 110 11.50 19.38 -4.81
CA SER A 110 11.20 20.36 -5.86
C SER A 110 11.37 21.79 -5.35
N ALA A 111 10.87 22.09 -4.16
CA ALA A 111 11.08 23.38 -3.52
C ALA A 111 12.57 23.67 -3.28
N TYR A 112 13.35 22.66 -2.86
CA TYR A 112 14.79 22.81 -2.64
C TYR A 112 15.55 23.07 -3.95
N PHE A 113 15.20 22.33 -5.00
CA PHE A 113 15.77 22.53 -6.33
C PHE A 113 15.48 23.93 -6.87
N GLU A 114 14.24 24.39 -6.72
CA GLU A 114 13.80 25.73 -7.15
C GLU A 114 14.52 26.85 -6.37
N GLU A 115 14.69 26.68 -5.06
CA GLU A 115 15.46 27.60 -4.22
C GLU A 115 16.93 27.67 -4.67
N LYS A 116 17.54 26.54 -5.02
CA LYS A 116 18.93 26.49 -5.49
C LYS A 116 19.12 26.99 -6.91
N LYS A 117 18.17 26.74 -7.82
CA LYS A 117 18.27 27.11 -9.23
C LYS A 117 17.84 28.55 -9.51
N ASN A 118 16.71 28.97 -8.93
CA ASN A 118 16.06 30.24 -9.22
C ASN A 118 16.15 31.24 -8.05
N GLY A 119 16.67 30.83 -6.89
CA GLY A 119 16.77 31.69 -5.70
C GLY A 119 15.42 31.97 -5.04
N ILE A 120 14.35 31.28 -5.46
CA ILE A 120 12.99 31.48 -4.98
C ILE A 120 12.82 30.68 -3.68
N LYS A 121 12.78 31.38 -2.55
CA LYS A 121 12.68 30.77 -1.21
C LYS A 121 11.26 30.39 -0.81
N SER A 122 10.27 30.96 -1.47
CA SER A 122 8.86 30.73 -1.16
C SER A 122 8.12 30.12 -2.34
N PHE A 123 7.24 29.17 -2.04
CA PHE A 123 6.44 28.48 -3.03
C PHE A 123 4.98 28.42 -2.58
N SER A 124 4.06 28.43 -3.54
CA SER A 124 2.62 28.40 -3.30
C SER A 124 2.00 27.08 -3.76
N PHE A 125 0.68 26.94 -3.58
CA PHE A 125 -0.06 25.82 -4.14
C PHE A 125 0.05 25.73 -5.67
N ASP A 126 0.16 26.86 -6.34
CA ASP A 126 0.30 26.91 -7.80
C ASP A 126 1.70 26.50 -8.25
N SER A 127 2.73 26.92 -7.52
CA SER A 127 4.12 26.46 -7.73
C SER A 127 4.22 24.93 -7.63
N ILE A 128 3.48 24.32 -6.69
CA ILE A 128 3.47 22.85 -6.55
C ILE A 128 2.88 22.18 -7.79
N ARG A 129 1.80 22.73 -8.38
CA ARG A 129 1.23 22.20 -9.64
C ARG A 129 2.25 22.30 -10.77
N GLU A 130 2.97 23.41 -10.85
CA GLU A 130 4.04 23.59 -11.83
C GLU A 130 5.18 22.59 -11.64
N PHE A 131 5.56 22.26 -10.40
CA PHE A 131 6.54 21.21 -10.12
C PHE A 131 6.12 19.85 -10.67
N TYR A 132 4.85 19.44 -10.50
CA TYR A 132 4.33 18.20 -11.08
C TYR A 132 4.42 18.19 -12.61
N LYS A 133 4.06 19.32 -13.25
CA LYS A 133 4.17 19.48 -14.71
C LYS A 133 5.62 19.42 -15.19
N ALA A 134 6.52 20.15 -14.53
CA ALA A 134 7.95 20.18 -14.83
C ALA A 134 8.62 18.82 -14.65
N ALA A 135 8.17 18.03 -13.67
CA ALA A 135 8.64 16.68 -13.44
C ALA A 135 7.95 15.61 -14.30
N ARG A 136 6.98 15.99 -15.17
CA ARG A 136 6.14 15.07 -15.96
C ARG A 136 5.44 13.99 -15.11
N ARG A 137 4.99 14.37 -13.91
CA ARG A 137 4.27 13.49 -12.98
C ARG A 137 2.78 13.82 -13.00
N THR A 138 1.94 12.82 -12.69
CA THR A 138 0.50 13.03 -12.52
C THR A 138 0.26 13.96 -11.32
N GLU A 139 -0.55 15.00 -11.51
CA GLU A 139 -0.87 15.94 -10.46
C GLU A 139 -1.53 15.26 -9.26
N TYR A 140 -1.14 15.65 -8.05
CA TYR A 140 -1.72 15.11 -6.83
C TYR A 140 -3.12 15.70 -6.60
N SER A 141 -4.12 14.85 -6.39
CA SER A 141 -5.53 15.26 -6.35
C SER A 141 -5.87 16.29 -5.26
N ASN A 142 -5.11 16.33 -4.17
CA ASN A 142 -5.33 17.29 -3.07
C ASN A 142 -4.02 17.80 -2.48
N ILE A 143 -3.50 18.91 -3.01
CA ILE A 143 -2.21 19.49 -2.58
C ILE A 143 -2.22 19.91 -1.10
N SER A 144 -3.37 20.33 -0.56
CA SER A 144 -3.51 20.65 0.88
C SER A 144 -3.18 19.46 1.78
N MET A 145 -3.41 18.23 1.30
CA MET A 145 -3.05 17.01 2.03
C MET A 145 -1.55 16.70 2.01
N LEU A 146 -0.77 17.30 1.10
CA LEU A 146 0.70 17.21 1.11
C LEU A 146 1.30 18.25 2.06
N ILE A 147 0.73 19.45 2.07
CA ILE A 147 1.24 20.57 2.85
C ILE A 147 1.00 20.41 4.35
N ALA A 148 -0.20 20.01 4.77
CA ALA A 148 -0.51 19.91 6.21
C ALA A 148 0.42 18.94 6.98
N PRO A 149 0.79 17.75 6.46
CA PRO A 149 1.78 16.89 7.10
C PRO A 149 3.21 17.47 7.10
N LEU A 150 3.61 18.16 6.04
CA LEU A 150 4.94 18.78 5.94
C LEU A 150 5.08 19.93 6.97
N GLU A 151 4.04 20.75 7.11
CA GLU A 151 3.95 21.81 8.11
C GLU A 151 3.94 21.22 9.54
N LYS A 152 3.12 20.19 9.79
CA LYS A 152 3.05 19.51 11.09
C LYS A 152 4.38 18.89 11.51
N LYS A 153 5.18 18.40 10.54
CA LYS A 153 6.52 17.85 10.78
C LYS A 153 7.60 18.94 10.93
N GLY A 154 7.26 20.22 10.71
CA GLY A 154 8.20 21.34 10.75
C GLY A 154 9.18 21.38 9.59
N LEU A 155 8.89 20.65 8.49
CA LEU A 155 9.76 20.62 7.30
C LEU A 155 9.58 21.87 6.43
N ILE A 156 8.39 22.47 6.49
CA ILE A 156 8.03 23.72 5.82
C ILE A 156 7.33 24.64 6.82
N MET A 157 7.35 25.94 6.56
CA MET A 157 6.72 26.97 7.38
C MET A 157 5.92 27.93 6.50
N PRO A 158 4.72 28.38 6.91
CA PRO A 158 4.03 29.45 6.20
C PRO A 158 4.84 30.74 6.26
N GLU A 159 4.99 31.41 5.12
CA GLU A 159 5.65 32.71 5.07
C GLU A 159 4.78 33.76 5.77
N LYS A 160 5.41 34.72 6.46
CA LYS A 160 4.69 35.85 7.04
C LYS A 160 3.96 36.57 5.91
N ARG A 161 2.62 36.62 5.99
CA ARG A 161 1.73 37.16 4.97
C ARG A 161 2.23 38.55 4.52
N GLN A 162 2.83 38.62 3.34
CA GLN A 162 3.09 39.90 2.66
C GLN A 162 1.75 40.40 2.10
N ALA A 163 1.54 41.72 2.16
CA ALA A 163 0.22 42.34 2.13
C ALA A 163 -0.59 42.18 0.82
N ASP A 164 -0.02 41.66 -0.27
CA ASP A 164 -0.61 41.76 -1.61
C ASP A 164 -0.97 40.45 -2.32
N THR A 165 -0.90 39.28 -1.66
CA THR A 165 -1.40 38.03 -2.28
C THR A 165 -2.30 37.23 -1.35
N SER A 166 -3.48 36.84 -1.86
CA SER A 166 -4.47 36.03 -1.13
C SER A 166 -4.07 34.56 -0.99
N SER A 167 -2.97 34.16 -1.63
CA SER A 167 -2.46 32.78 -1.66
C SER A 167 -1.49 32.54 -0.50
N LYS A 168 -1.67 31.42 0.22
CA LYS A 168 -0.72 31.00 1.26
C LYS A 168 0.58 30.54 0.60
N SER A 169 1.69 31.18 0.96
CA SER A 169 3.05 30.81 0.56
C SER A 169 3.78 30.09 1.68
N PHE A 170 4.68 29.18 1.31
CA PHE A 170 5.44 28.33 2.22
C PHE A 170 6.93 28.43 1.91
N VAL A 171 7.75 28.29 2.94
CA VAL A 171 9.23 28.32 2.87
C VAL A 171 9.77 27.04 3.49
N LEU A 172 10.90 26.56 2.97
CA LEU A 172 11.64 25.43 3.53
C LEU A 172 12.27 25.80 4.87
N THR A 173 12.04 24.98 5.90
CA THR A 173 12.72 25.12 7.19
C THR A 173 14.10 24.47 7.12
N ALA A 174 15.02 24.85 8.00
CA ALA A 174 16.32 24.18 8.15
C ALA A 174 16.20 22.64 8.32
N LEU A 175 15.14 22.17 8.97
CA LEU A 175 14.83 20.73 9.06
C LEU A 175 14.45 20.11 7.71
N GLY A 176 13.69 20.84 6.88
CA GLY A 176 13.35 20.42 5.52
C GLY A 176 14.58 20.32 4.63
N ILE A 177 15.47 21.31 4.70
CA ILE A 177 16.74 21.31 3.97
C ILE A 177 17.60 20.11 4.37
N LYS A 178 17.81 19.89 5.67
CA LYS A 178 18.55 18.72 6.18
C LYS A 178 17.95 17.39 5.74
N ARG A 179 16.63 17.32 5.61
CA ARG A 179 15.91 16.12 5.17
C ARG A 179 16.16 15.79 3.70
N VAL A 180 16.33 16.80 2.85
CA VAL A 180 16.69 16.65 1.43
C VAL A 180 18.17 16.27 1.30
N GLU A 181 19.05 16.98 2.01
CA GLU A 181 20.51 16.78 1.93
C GLU A 181 20.94 15.44 2.52
N GLY A 182 20.32 15.00 3.62
CA GLY A 182 20.57 13.70 4.25
C GLY A 182 19.73 12.55 3.69
N TYR A 183 19.16 12.69 2.49
CA TYR A 183 18.29 11.68 1.93
C TYR A 183 19.08 10.46 1.46
N VAL A 184 18.91 9.35 2.18
CA VAL A 184 19.44 8.06 1.76
C VAL A 184 18.49 7.46 0.72
N ILE A 185 19.00 7.17 -0.48
CA ILE A 185 18.29 6.39 -1.49
C ILE A 185 17.98 5.05 -0.85
N THR A 186 16.71 4.80 -0.52
CA THR A 186 16.29 3.45 -0.18
C THR A 186 16.30 2.65 -1.49
N PRO A 187 17.22 1.70 -1.70
CA PRO A 187 17.18 0.86 -2.88
C PRO A 187 15.82 0.19 -2.92
N ASP A 188 15.27 0.13 -4.14
CA ASP A 188 13.93 -0.36 -4.40
C ASP A 188 13.62 -1.58 -3.54
N LYS A 189 12.58 -1.47 -2.70
CA LYS A 189 11.78 -2.64 -2.35
C LYS A 189 11.22 -3.17 -3.66
N ALA A 190 11.98 -4.04 -4.31
CA ALA A 190 11.57 -4.77 -5.48
C ALA A 190 10.29 -5.54 -5.11
N ALA A 191 9.22 -5.26 -5.88
CA ALA A 191 7.99 -6.04 -5.93
C ALA A 191 7.28 -6.35 -4.60
N GLU A 192 6.95 -5.33 -3.81
CA GLU A 192 5.60 -5.31 -3.25
C GLU A 192 4.85 -4.18 -3.92
N LYS A 193 3.88 -4.55 -4.77
CA LYS A 193 2.77 -3.66 -5.11
C LYS A 193 2.41 -2.93 -3.82
N LYS A 194 2.52 -1.60 -3.81
CA LYS A 194 1.80 -0.77 -2.84
C LYS A 194 0.30 -1.01 -3.09
N THR A 195 -0.23 -2.14 -2.64
CA THR A 195 -1.50 -2.08 -1.93
C THR A 195 -1.24 -1.01 -0.89
N SER A 196 -1.98 0.09 -0.99
CA SER A 196 -2.01 1.10 0.05
C SER A 196 -1.81 0.42 1.40
N SER A 197 -0.94 0.93 2.24
CA SER A 197 -1.00 0.58 3.65
C SER A 197 -2.32 1.17 4.17
N LYS A 198 -3.46 0.55 3.79
CA LYS A 198 -4.50 0.18 4.74
C LYS A 198 -3.68 -0.20 5.94
N ARG A 199 -3.72 0.65 6.97
CA ARG A 199 -3.25 0.28 8.30
C ARG A 199 -3.58 -1.20 8.39
N VAL A 200 -2.57 -2.05 8.60
CA VAL A 200 -2.86 -3.34 9.19
C VAL A 200 -3.44 -2.91 10.53
N ARG A 201 -4.76 -2.68 10.50
CA ARG A 201 -5.64 -2.60 11.63
C ARG A 201 -5.13 -3.81 12.36
N LYS A 202 -4.53 -3.59 13.55
CA LYS A 202 -4.23 -4.66 14.49
C LYS A 202 -5.24 -5.74 14.19
N GLN A 203 -4.80 -6.95 13.84
CA GLN A 203 -5.68 -8.09 13.94
C GLN A 203 -6.08 -8.10 15.42
N THR A 204 -7.08 -7.29 15.75
CA THR A 204 -7.90 -7.39 16.92
C THR A 204 -8.41 -8.79 16.72
N ASN A 205 -7.93 -9.72 17.57
CA ASN A 205 -8.47 -11.06 17.74
C ASN A 205 -9.89 -11.03 17.21
N LYS A 206 -10.15 -11.71 16.09
CA LYS A 206 -11.46 -11.70 15.43
C LYS A 206 -12.47 -11.92 16.54
N GLN A 207 -13.11 -10.84 17.00
CA GLN A 207 -14.16 -10.99 17.99
C GLN A 207 -15.25 -11.71 17.22
N VAL A 208 -15.34 -13.00 17.49
CA VAL A 208 -16.21 -13.92 16.81
C VAL A 208 -17.63 -13.39 17.00
N SER A 209 -18.42 -13.34 15.92
CA SER A 209 -19.83 -12.97 16.03
C SER A 209 -20.50 -13.90 17.05
N SER A 210 -21.46 -13.37 17.81
CA SER A 210 -22.19 -14.21 18.78
C SER A 210 -22.99 -15.33 18.09
N TYR A 211 -23.14 -15.24 16.77
CA TYR A 211 -23.89 -16.13 15.90
C TYR A 211 -23.01 -17.01 15.01
N SER A 212 -21.70 -17.04 15.25
CA SER A 212 -20.74 -17.86 14.49
C SER A 212 -21.09 -19.35 14.43
N ASN A 213 -21.72 -19.87 15.49
CA ASN A 213 -22.13 -21.27 15.58
C ASN A 213 -23.51 -21.54 14.96
N LEU A 214 -24.19 -20.53 14.40
CA LEU A 214 -25.53 -20.69 13.84
C LEU A 214 -25.44 -21.26 12.42
N CYS A 215 -26.10 -22.38 12.16
CA CYS A 215 -26.25 -22.93 10.81
C CYS A 215 -27.62 -22.58 10.21
N ILE A 216 -27.69 -22.57 8.89
CA ILE A 216 -28.93 -22.46 8.09
C ILE A 216 -29.91 -23.58 8.46
N ASP A 217 -29.40 -24.79 8.74
CA ASP A 217 -30.21 -25.97 9.10
C ASP A 217 -30.91 -25.83 10.46
N ASP A 218 -30.39 -24.97 11.35
CA ASP A 218 -30.98 -24.69 12.65
C ASP A 218 -32.20 -23.75 12.56
N LEU A 219 -32.46 -23.17 11.39
CA LEU A 219 -33.55 -22.24 11.14
C LEU A 219 -34.62 -22.88 10.26
N ASN A 220 -35.89 -22.67 10.61
CA ASN A 220 -37.02 -23.20 9.85
C ASN A 220 -37.31 -22.36 8.60
N ILE A 221 -36.37 -22.35 7.65
CA ILE A 221 -36.40 -21.51 6.44
C ILE A 221 -37.63 -21.79 5.57
N LYS A 222 -38.23 -22.98 5.68
CA LYS A 222 -39.45 -23.35 4.94
C LYS A 222 -40.68 -22.52 5.32
N LYS A 223 -40.68 -21.86 6.48
CA LYS A 223 -41.78 -20.99 6.94
C LYS A 223 -41.68 -19.55 6.43
N TYR A 224 -40.60 -19.19 5.77
CA TYR A 224 -40.30 -17.81 5.42
C TYR A 224 -40.00 -17.70 3.93
N PRO A 225 -40.32 -16.55 3.29
CA PRO A 225 -39.96 -16.32 1.91
C PRO A 225 -38.43 -16.30 1.75
N GLU A 226 -37.96 -16.65 0.57
CA GLU A 226 -36.52 -16.67 0.29
C GLU A 226 -35.93 -15.27 0.50
N VAL A 227 -34.99 -15.14 1.44
CA VAL A 227 -34.35 -13.84 1.73
C VAL A 227 -33.74 -13.23 0.47
N LYS A 228 -33.28 -14.04 -0.49
CA LYS A 228 -32.69 -13.56 -1.75
C LYS A 228 -33.70 -12.97 -2.72
N SER A 229 -34.99 -13.33 -2.64
CA SER A 229 -36.03 -12.84 -3.57
C SER A 229 -36.54 -11.44 -3.21
N LEU A 230 -36.17 -10.91 -2.05
CA LEU A 230 -36.62 -9.59 -1.61
C LEU A 230 -35.95 -8.45 -2.38
N ALA A 231 -36.76 -7.45 -2.76
CA ALA A 231 -36.38 -6.35 -3.63
C ALA A 231 -35.31 -5.41 -3.05
N THR A 232 -35.28 -5.21 -1.72
CA THR A 232 -34.30 -4.31 -1.09
C THR A 232 -33.51 -4.98 0.01
N PHE A 233 -32.22 -4.63 0.11
CA PHE A 233 -31.32 -5.09 1.17
C PHE A 233 -31.87 -4.80 2.59
N LYS A 234 -32.67 -3.75 2.74
CA LYS A 234 -33.38 -3.42 3.99
C LYS A 234 -34.35 -4.55 4.38
N ASP A 235 -35.14 -5.03 3.44
CA ASP A 235 -36.13 -6.08 3.67
C ASP A 235 -35.43 -7.41 3.95
N GLN A 236 -34.34 -7.70 3.22
CA GLN A 236 -33.47 -8.86 3.44
C GLN A 236 -32.91 -8.89 4.86
N MET A 237 -32.32 -7.77 5.30
CA MET A 237 -31.77 -7.62 6.65
C MET A 237 -32.84 -7.77 7.73
N LEU A 238 -34.00 -7.14 7.53
CA LEU A 238 -35.11 -7.19 8.48
C LEU A 238 -35.65 -8.61 8.61
N LEU A 239 -35.87 -9.31 7.51
CA LEU A 239 -36.34 -10.70 7.51
C LEU A 239 -35.36 -11.62 8.23
N VAL A 240 -34.05 -11.50 7.98
CA VAL A 240 -33.02 -12.28 8.68
C VAL A 240 -33.07 -12.03 10.20
N MET A 241 -33.16 -10.78 10.63
CA MET A 241 -33.31 -10.45 12.06
C MET A 241 -34.59 -11.03 12.65
N TYR A 242 -35.69 -11.03 11.89
CA TYR A 242 -36.96 -11.58 12.32
C TYR A 242 -36.88 -13.10 12.50
N ILE A 243 -36.38 -13.84 11.52
CA ILE A 243 -36.25 -15.31 11.59
C ILE A 243 -35.41 -15.70 12.82
N VAL A 244 -34.24 -15.07 13.00
CA VAL A 244 -33.36 -15.38 14.15
C VAL A 244 -34.04 -15.04 15.49
N SER A 245 -34.85 -13.99 15.53
CA SER A 245 -35.61 -13.61 16.73
C SER A 245 -36.79 -14.54 17.01
N THR A 246 -37.52 -14.98 15.98
CA THR A 246 -38.70 -15.85 16.12
C THR A 246 -38.33 -17.29 16.45
N GLU A 247 -37.21 -17.78 15.92
CA GLU A 247 -36.66 -19.11 16.23
C GLU A 247 -35.91 -19.13 17.57
N GLY A 248 -35.88 -18.01 18.31
CA GLY A 248 -35.29 -17.93 19.65
C GLY A 248 -33.76 -18.04 19.67
N LYS A 249 -33.10 -17.93 18.51
CA LYS A 249 -31.63 -18.08 18.36
C LYS A 249 -30.86 -16.80 18.71
N GLY A 250 -31.56 -15.67 18.87
CA GLY A 250 -31.02 -14.47 19.48
C GLY A 250 -31.89 -13.24 19.28
N GLU A 251 -31.81 -12.30 20.22
CA GLU A 251 -32.72 -11.15 20.28
C GLU A 251 -32.02 -9.81 20.04
N TYR A 252 -30.69 -9.78 20.19
CA TYR A 252 -29.87 -8.58 20.10
C TYR A 252 -28.78 -8.75 19.06
N PHE A 253 -28.70 -7.79 18.14
CA PHE A 253 -27.84 -7.86 16.97
C PHE A 253 -26.89 -6.66 16.89
N GLY A 254 -25.60 -6.91 16.82
CA GLY A 254 -24.61 -5.91 16.41
C GLY A 254 -24.54 -5.76 14.89
N ILE A 255 -23.89 -4.70 14.41
CA ILE A 255 -23.63 -4.50 12.96
C ILE A 255 -22.85 -5.68 12.38
N ARG A 256 -21.86 -6.18 13.14
CA ARG A 256 -21.02 -7.31 12.75
C ARG A 256 -21.76 -8.64 12.76
N ASP A 257 -22.68 -8.82 13.71
CA ASP A 257 -23.53 -10.02 13.80
C ASP A 257 -24.42 -10.13 12.57
N ILE A 258 -25.06 -9.03 12.16
CA ILE A 258 -25.91 -8.98 10.96
C ILE A 258 -25.08 -9.14 9.70
N SER A 259 -23.89 -8.55 9.65
CA SER A 259 -22.98 -8.78 8.53
C SER A 259 -22.70 -10.27 8.37
N TYR A 260 -22.33 -10.96 9.46
CA TYR A 260 -22.09 -12.40 9.45
C TYR A 260 -23.32 -13.21 9.04
N LEU A 261 -24.49 -12.92 9.62
CA LEU A 261 -25.73 -13.61 9.25
C LEU A 261 -26.00 -13.45 7.75
N ILE A 262 -25.96 -12.23 7.23
CA ILE A 262 -26.33 -11.99 5.83
C ILE A 262 -25.29 -12.54 4.85
N THR A 263 -23.99 -12.40 5.13
CA THR A 263 -22.92 -12.87 4.23
C THR A 263 -22.66 -14.37 4.35
N ASP A 264 -22.54 -14.88 5.57
CA ASP A 264 -22.04 -16.23 5.80
C ASP A 264 -23.18 -17.26 5.88
N LEU A 265 -24.37 -16.89 6.39
CA LEU A 265 -25.55 -17.78 6.33
C LEU A 265 -26.29 -17.61 5.00
N TRP A 266 -26.66 -16.40 4.59
CA TRP A 266 -27.50 -16.23 3.40
C TRP A 266 -26.74 -15.97 2.10
N GLY A 267 -25.42 -15.78 2.14
CA GLY A 267 -24.60 -15.57 0.94
C GLY A 267 -24.87 -14.24 0.23
N ILE A 268 -25.47 -13.25 0.92
CA ILE A 268 -25.80 -11.96 0.35
C ILE A 268 -24.67 -10.97 0.70
N HIS A 269 -24.10 -10.31 -0.32
CA HIS A 269 -23.04 -9.35 -0.08
C HIS A 269 -23.55 -8.17 0.75
N SER A 270 -23.01 -8.01 1.96
CA SER A 270 -23.37 -6.92 2.87
C SER A 270 -22.18 -5.99 3.14
N SER A 271 -22.49 -4.70 3.30
CA SER A 271 -21.53 -3.71 3.80
C SER A 271 -21.96 -3.23 5.18
N GLU A 272 -21.01 -3.17 6.12
CA GLU A 272 -21.23 -2.61 7.46
C GLU A 272 -21.85 -1.20 7.41
N ASN A 273 -21.47 -0.40 6.40
CA ASN A 273 -22.02 0.94 6.20
C ASN A 273 -23.50 0.92 5.79
N THR A 274 -23.91 -0.06 4.99
CA THR A 274 -25.32 -0.22 4.57
C THR A 274 -26.18 -0.65 5.75
N ILE A 275 -25.70 -1.61 6.56
CA ILE A 275 -26.36 -2.05 7.80
C ILE A 275 -26.49 -0.86 8.77
N ALA A 276 -25.41 -0.10 8.98
CA ALA A 276 -25.43 1.07 9.85
C ALA A 276 -26.44 2.14 9.36
N LYS A 277 -26.51 2.38 8.05
CA LYS A 277 -27.49 3.31 7.45
C LYS A 277 -28.94 2.87 7.66
N ILE A 278 -29.23 1.57 7.60
CA ILE A 278 -30.59 1.05 7.87
C ILE A 278 -30.98 1.32 9.33
N PHE A 279 -30.07 1.06 10.26
CA PHE A 279 -30.30 1.35 11.67
C PHE A 279 -30.49 2.84 11.97
N THR A 280 -29.77 3.73 11.28
CA THR A 280 -29.93 5.17 11.50
C THR A 280 -31.16 5.76 10.83
N ARG A 281 -31.63 5.18 9.71
CA ARG A 281 -32.86 5.61 9.03
C ARG A 281 -34.12 5.11 9.72
N ASN A 282 -34.10 3.89 10.24
CA ASN A 282 -35.27 3.23 10.84
C ASN A 282 -35.16 3.12 12.37
N LYS A 283 -34.71 4.18 13.05
CA LYS A 283 -34.43 4.15 14.51
C LYS A 283 -35.62 3.71 15.34
N THR A 284 -36.84 4.04 14.91
CA THR A 284 -38.10 3.68 15.61
C THR A 284 -38.41 2.19 15.58
N TRP A 285 -37.76 1.41 14.72
CA TRP A 285 -37.96 -0.04 14.61
C TRP A 285 -36.96 -0.84 15.45
N PHE A 286 -36.01 -0.18 16.12
CA PHE A 286 -34.95 -0.84 16.86
C PHE A 286 -34.80 -0.30 18.27
N LYS A 287 -34.78 -1.20 19.27
CA LYS A 287 -34.32 -0.88 20.63
C LYS A 287 -32.80 -0.96 20.65
N THR A 288 -32.14 0.14 20.98
CA THR A 288 -30.68 0.18 21.09
C THR A 288 -30.27 -0.07 22.53
N GLU A 289 -29.36 -1.01 22.76
CA GLU A 289 -28.86 -1.36 24.07
C GLU A 289 -27.33 -1.46 24.04
N THR A 290 -26.68 -0.84 25.03
CA THR A 290 -25.23 -0.87 25.21
C THR A 290 -24.88 -2.02 26.14
N PHE A 291 -24.20 -3.04 25.62
CA PHE A 291 -23.76 -4.19 26.43
C PHE A 291 -22.42 -3.87 27.13
N GLN A 292 -22.16 -4.54 28.27
CA GLN A 292 -20.98 -4.33 29.15
C GLN A 292 -19.61 -4.73 28.54
N GLY A 293 -19.44 -4.56 27.22
CA GLY A 293 -18.20 -4.81 26.47
C GLY A 293 -17.95 -3.79 25.36
N GLY A 294 -18.59 -2.62 25.41
CA GLY A 294 -18.35 -1.51 24.45
C GLY A 294 -19.04 -1.67 23.09
N GLY A 295 -20.02 -2.57 22.98
CA GLY A 295 -20.76 -2.83 21.75
C GLY A 295 -22.21 -2.35 21.80
N VAL A 296 -22.63 -1.61 20.78
CA VAL A 296 -24.04 -1.24 20.57
C VAL A 296 -24.74 -2.40 19.87
N LYS A 297 -25.67 -3.06 20.56
CA LYS A 297 -26.56 -4.06 19.95
C LYS A 297 -27.96 -3.48 19.79
N ARG A 298 -28.69 -4.01 18.83
CA ARG A 298 -30.03 -3.55 18.46
C ARG A 298 -30.98 -4.73 18.40
N LYS A 299 -32.16 -4.57 19.00
CA LYS A 299 -33.26 -5.53 18.99
C LYS A 299 -34.39 -5.01 18.12
N LEU A 300 -34.99 -5.89 17.32
CA LEU A 300 -36.14 -5.53 16.47
C LEU A 300 -37.40 -5.35 17.32
N LEU A 301 -38.04 -4.19 17.21
CA LEU A 301 -39.30 -3.86 17.89
C LEU A 301 -40.53 -4.36 17.11
N GLU A 302 -41.69 -4.34 17.75
CA GLU A 302 -42.94 -4.85 17.15
C GLU A 302 -43.28 -4.13 15.83
N GLY A 303 -43.07 -2.82 15.73
CA GLY A 303 -43.29 -2.08 14.49
C GLY A 303 -42.44 -2.57 13.30
N GLY A 304 -41.23 -3.07 13.57
CA GLY A 304 -40.39 -3.72 12.56
C GLY A 304 -40.85 -5.14 12.24
N LYS A 305 -41.30 -5.90 13.26
CA LYS A 305 -41.85 -7.25 13.08
C LYS A 305 -43.14 -7.23 12.24
N ASP A 306 -44.04 -6.30 12.51
CA ASP A 306 -45.30 -6.16 11.78
C ASP A 306 -45.08 -5.78 10.31
N TYR A 307 -44.07 -4.95 10.02
CA TYR A 307 -43.67 -4.67 8.65
C TYR A 307 -43.25 -5.94 7.90
N ILE A 308 -42.47 -6.81 8.55
CA ILE A 308 -42.01 -8.06 7.95
C ILE A 308 -43.16 -9.06 7.82
N LYS A 309 -44.06 -9.18 8.81
CA LYS A 309 -45.25 -10.03 8.70
C LYS A 309 -46.11 -9.62 7.50
N LYS A 310 -46.30 -8.32 7.26
CA LYS A 310 -46.99 -7.81 6.07
C LYS A 310 -46.24 -8.17 4.79
N LEU A 311 -44.92 -8.09 4.82
CA LEU A 311 -44.08 -8.45 3.68
C LEU A 311 -44.17 -9.96 3.35
N ILE A 312 -44.18 -10.83 4.36
CA ILE A 312 -44.38 -12.28 4.20
C ILE A 312 -45.76 -12.57 3.61
N ALA A 313 -46.82 -11.96 4.17
CA ALA A 313 -48.18 -12.14 3.67
C ALA A 313 -48.34 -11.70 2.20
N ASN A 314 -47.67 -10.62 1.80
CA ASN A 314 -47.68 -10.16 0.41
C ASN A 314 -46.89 -11.07 -0.54
N SER A 315 -45.84 -11.74 -0.05
CA SER A 315 -45.04 -12.67 -0.87
C SER A 315 -45.71 -14.04 -1.07
N GLU A 316 -46.66 -14.43 -0.22
CA GLU A 316 -47.44 -15.67 -0.38
C GLU A 316 -48.60 -15.53 -1.40
N GLN A 317 -48.93 -14.30 -1.81
CA GLN A 317 -50.03 -14.02 -2.75
C GLN A 317 -49.60 -13.88 -4.22
N THR A 318 -48.31 -14.08 -4.52
CA THR A 318 -47.73 -14.09 -5.87
C THR A 318 -47.11 -15.44 -6.18
#